data_AF-A0A916ZJ86-F1
#
_entry.id   AF-A0A916ZJ86-F1
#
_cell.length_a   1.000
_cell.length_b   1.000
_cell.length_c   1.000
_cell.angle_alpha   90.00
_cell.angle_beta   90.00
_cell.angle_gamma   90.00
#
_symmetry.space_group_name_H-M   'P 1'
#
loop_
_entity.id
_entity.type
_entity.pdbx_description
1 polymer ?
#
loop_
_entity_poly.entity_id
_entity_poly.type
_entity_poly.pdbx_seq_one_letter_code
_entity_poly.pdbx_strand_id
1 'polypeptide(L)'
;MIAADEDCHVVTISSGAGITVNPGFASYSMTKHAVVALTEALYLDLATQGIANIGVTIVMPGVVQSRIMFPERTGLDILQAELKSRHNNPVMAALEAGMRGAVDAGLPVAELADQVFDAVARGDLYVLPNFTDPTSQTIAQDIAMGRATATNPYPPMIAAMLAPATEDPA
;
A
#
# COMPACT_ATOMS: atom_id res chain seq x y z
N MET A 1 21.98 15.88 0.86
CA MET A 1 21.42 15.71 -0.50
C MET A 1 21.57 17.03 -1.25
N ILE A 2 20.74 18.04 -1.02
CA ILE A 2 20.88 19.36 -1.70
C ILE A 2 22.29 19.96 -1.52
N ALA A 3 22.76 20.10 -0.28
CA ALA A 3 24.09 20.65 -0.02
C ALA A 3 25.26 19.80 -0.53
N ALA A 4 25.02 18.52 -0.85
CA ALA A 4 26.06 17.63 -1.39
C ALA A 4 26.22 17.79 -2.91
N ASP A 5 25.19 18.29 -3.61
CA ASP A 5 25.20 18.55 -5.06
C ASP A 5 25.63 17.34 -5.94
N GLU A 6 25.23 16.14 -5.52
CA GLU A 6 25.46 14.88 -6.24
C GLU A 6 24.13 14.27 -6.68
N ASP A 7 24.15 13.54 -7.80
CA ASP A 7 22.98 12.77 -8.26
C ASP A 7 22.58 11.76 -7.20
N CYS A 8 21.33 11.83 -6.75
CA CYS A 8 20.80 10.93 -5.74
C CYS A 8 19.29 10.70 -5.91
N HIS A 9 18.75 9.74 -5.17
CA HIS A 9 17.34 9.34 -5.31
C HIS A 9 16.72 9.03 -3.94
N VAL A 10 15.51 9.53 -3.72
CA VAL A 10 14.69 9.19 -2.54
C VAL A 10 13.66 8.15 -2.95
N VAL A 11 13.69 6.98 -2.32
CA VAL A 11 12.68 5.94 -2.49
C VAL A 11 11.88 5.80 -1.20
N THR A 12 10.56 5.94 -1.27
CA THR A 12 9.66 5.69 -0.13
C THR A 12 8.78 4.47 -0.39
N ILE A 13 8.53 3.69 0.66
CA ILE A 13 7.71 2.47 0.59
C ILE A 13 6.32 2.77 1.18
N SER A 14 5.36 3.04 0.30
CA SER A 14 3.94 3.06 0.65
C SER A 14 3.34 1.65 0.52
N SER A 15 2.18 1.50 -0.14
CA SER A 15 1.42 0.27 -0.38
C SER A 15 0.26 0.57 -1.33
N GLY A 16 -0.35 -0.45 -1.93
CA GLY A 16 -1.70 -0.35 -2.49
C GLY A 16 -2.73 0.15 -1.46
N ALA A 17 -2.48 -0.02 -0.15
CA ALA A 17 -3.24 0.59 0.93
C ALA A 17 -3.01 2.12 1.11
N GLY A 18 -2.08 2.70 0.36
CA GLY A 18 -1.91 4.14 0.17
C GLY A 18 -2.76 4.71 -0.97
N ILE A 19 -3.34 3.83 -1.80
CA ILE A 19 -4.21 4.17 -2.94
C ILE A 19 -5.68 3.85 -2.57
N THR A 20 -5.87 2.70 -1.94
CA THR A 20 -7.17 2.16 -1.52
C THR A 20 -7.20 1.98 0.00
N VAL A 21 -8.37 1.73 0.59
CA VAL A 21 -8.51 1.42 2.02
C VAL A 21 -9.41 0.22 2.22
N ASN A 22 -9.07 -0.62 3.20
CA ASN A 22 -9.80 -1.85 3.51
C ASN A 22 -10.14 -1.94 5.01
N PRO A 23 -11.25 -2.59 5.40
CA PRO A 23 -11.56 -2.87 6.79
C PRO A 23 -10.41 -3.59 7.50
N GLY A 24 -10.15 -3.24 8.77
CA GLY A 24 -9.08 -3.87 9.57
C GLY A 24 -7.68 -3.26 9.39
N PHE A 25 -7.51 -2.32 8.45
CA PHE A 25 -6.23 -1.66 8.13
C PHE A 25 -6.19 -0.16 8.47
N ALA A 26 -7.09 0.36 9.31
CA ALA A 26 -7.25 1.82 9.50
C ALA A 26 -5.92 2.58 9.76
N SER A 27 -5.12 2.15 10.74
CA SER A 27 -3.83 2.78 11.06
C SER A 27 -2.81 2.59 9.92
N TYR A 28 -2.77 1.39 9.34
CA TYR A 28 -1.90 1.07 8.21
C TYR A 28 -2.22 1.94 6.99
N SER A 29 -3.47 1.97 6.54
CA SER A 29 -3.95 2.80 5.44
C SER A 29 -3.69 4.29 5.69
N MET A 30 -3.93 4.79 6.91
CA MET A 30 -3.64 6.18 7.28
C MET A 30 -2.16 6.51 7.07
N THR A 31 -1.26 5.69 7.63
CA THR A 31 0.18 5.91 7.47
C THR A 31 0.65 5.79 6.03
N LYS A 32 0.11 4.85 5.25
CA LYS A 32 0.48 4.65 3.85
C LYS A 32 -0.02 5.77 2.93
N HIS A 33 -1.19 6.33 3.19
CA HIS A 33 -1.64 7.56 2.53
C HIS A 33 -0.75 8.75 2.90
N ALA A 34 -0.34 8.87 4.18
CA ALA A 34 0.55 9.95 4.62
C ALA A 34 1.92 9.88 3.91
N VAL A 35 2.47 8.68 3.71
CA VAL A 35 3.72 8.48 2.93
C VAL A 35 3.55 8.93 1.48
N VAL A 36 2.43 8.62 0.83
CA VAL A 36 2.14 9.09 -0.54
C VAL A 36 2.14 10.61 -0.58
N ALA A 37 1.31 11.26 0.25
CA ALA A 37 1.20 12.71 0.27
C ALA A 37 2.54 13.40 0.59
N LEU A 38 3.30 12.88 1.56
CA LEU A 38 4.63 13.41 1.91
C LEU A 38 5.59 13.34 0.72
N THR A 39 5.59 12.23 0.00
CA THR A 39 6.57 12.00 -1.06
C THR A 39 6.20 12.73 -2.35
N GLU A 40 4.91 12.84 -2.66
CA GLU A 40 4.41 13.70 -3.74
C GLU A 40 4.77 15.16 -3.47
N ALA A 41 4.57 15.64 -2.23
CA ALA A 41 4.96 16.99 -1.84
C ALA A 41 6.48 17.21 -2.00
N LEU A 42 7.31 16.26 -1.56
CA LEU A 42 8.76 16.31 -1.78
C LEU A 42 9.14 16.43 -3.26
N TYR A 43 8.54 15.61 -4.13
CA TYR A 43 8.76 15.66 -5.57
C TYR A 43 8.42 17.05 -6.14
N LEU A 44 7.27 17.61 -5.76
CA LEU A 44 6.84 18.93 -6.18
C LEU A 44 7.74 20.05 -5.63
N ASP A 45 8.15 19.97 -4.37
CA ASP A 45 9.03 20.95 -3.73
C ASP A 45 10.42 21.00 -4.39
N LEU A 46 10.97 19.85 -4.78
CA LEU A 46 12.24 19.77 -5.52
C LEU A 46 12.09 20.36 -6.92
N ALA A 47 11.03 19.97 -7.65
CA ALA A 47 10.77 20.44 -9.00
C ALA A 47 10.54 21.97 -9.05
N THR A 48 9.78 22.53 -8.11
CA THR A 48 9.50 23.97 -8.04
C THR A 48 10.73 24.80 -7.68
N GLN A 49 11.70 24.23 -6.98
CA GLN A 49 13.00 24.86 -6.69
C GLN A 49 14.04 24.66 -7.80
N GLY A 50 13.72 23.92 -8.86
CA GLY A 50 14.64 23.63 -9.97
C GLY A 50 15.73 22.63 -9.61
N ILE A 51 15.53 21.81 -8.58
CA ILE A 51 16.49 20.80 -8.13
C ILE A 51 16.22 19.51 -8.92
N ALA A 52 17.03 19.24 -9.93
CA ALA A 52 16.84 18.13 -10.87
C ALA A 52 17.73 16.90 -10.60
N ASN A 53 18.78 17.04 -9.79
CA ASN A 53 19.72 15.96 -9.45
C ASN A 53 19.22 15.04 -8.31
N ILE A 54 18.01 15.30 -7.78
CA ILE A 54 17.39 14.46 -6.75
C ILE A 54 16.12 13.83 -7.32
N GLY A 55 16.20 12.57 -7.71
CA GLY A 55 15.03 11.79 -8.12
C GLY A 55 14.17 11.36 -6.93
N VAL A 56 12.89 11.09 -7.18
CA VAL A 56 11.94 10.63 -6.16
C VAL A 56 11.06 9.52 -6.73
N THR A 57 10.94 8.40 -6.03
CA THR A 57 10.05 7.29 -6.40
C THR A 57 9.25 6.81 -5.19
N ILE A 58 7.96 6.61 -5.41
CA ILE A 58 7.00 6.06 -4.44
C ILE A 58 6.69 4.64 -4.86
N VAL A 59 7.05 3.68 -4.01
CA VAL A 59 6.73 2.26 -4.20
C VAL A 59 5.40 1.97 -3.52
N MET A 60 4.39 1.58 -4.29
CA MET A 60 3.05 1.25 -3.80
C MET A 60 2.70 -0.20 -4.15
N PRO A 61 3.33 -1.18 -3.48
CA PRO A 61 3.13 -2.57 -3.84
C PRO A 61 1.78 -3.09 -3.35
N GLY A 62 1.23 -4.05 -4.09
CA GLY A 62 0.20 -4.96 -3.60
C GLY A 62 0.81 -5.98 -2.65
N VAL A 63 0.46 -7.25 -2.82
CA VAL A 63 0.91 -8.30 -1.89
C VAL A 63 2.28 -8.83 -2.29
N VAL A 64 3.22 -8.89 -1.34
CA VAL A 64 4.63 -9.27 -1.57
C VAL A 64 5.04 -10.32 -0.55
N GLN A 65 5.74 -11.35 -0.99
CA GLN A 65 6.31 -12.42 -0.16
C GLN A 65 7.25 -11.84 0.89
N SER A 66 6.80 -11.74 2.13
CA SER A 66 7.54 -11.06 3.18
C SER A 66 7.15 -11.55 4.57
N ARG A 67 7.85 -11.03 5.59
CA ARG A 67 7.53 -11.29 6.99
C ARG A 67 6.51 -10.28 7.57
N ILE A 68 5.81 -9.48 6.75
CA ILE A 68 5.00 -8.35 7.24
C ILE A 68 3.85 -8.78 8.16
N MET A 69 3.30 -9.98 7.94
CA MET A 69 2.22 -10.54 8.74
C MET A 69 2.71 -11.26 10.01
N PHE A 70 3.91 -10.98 10.52
CA PHE A 70 4.43 -11.58 11.77
C PHE A 70 4.71 -10.48 12.80
N PRO A 71 3.68 -9.74 13.28
CA PRO A 71 3.84 -8.61 14.19
C PRO A 71 4.48 -9.01 15.53
N GLU A 72 4.36 -10.26 15.96
CA GLU A 72 5.02 -10.79 17.15
C GLU A 72 6.56 -10.78 17.06
N ARG A 73 7.13 -10.60 15.86
CA ARG A 73 8.58 -10.59 15.64
C ARG A 73 9.18 -9.19 15.61
N THR A 74 8.35 -8.17 15.40
CA THR A 74 8.77 -6.78 15.20
C THR A 74 7.99 -5.78 16.06
N GLY A 75 6.92 -6.24 16.72
CA GLY A 75 6.05 -5.45 17.57
C GLY A 75 6.71 -5.12 18.90
N LEU A 76 6.37 -3.94 19.41
CA LEU A 76 6.82 -3.48 20.72
C LEU A 76 6.09 -4.26 21.82
N ASP A 77 6.79 -4.57 22.92
CA ASP A 77 6.21 -5.29 24.06
C ASP A 77 4.96 -4.59 24.64
N ILE A 78 4.93 -3.26 24.58
CA ILE A 78 3.79 -2.45 25.02
C ILE A 78 2.49 -2.74 24.26
N LEU A 79 2.57 -3.32 23.05
CA LEU A 79 1.42 -3.63 22.20
C LEU A 79 0.90 -5.06 22.36
N GLN A 80 1.55 -5.90 23.17
CA GLN A 80 1.20 -7.33 23.29
C GLN A 80 -0.24 -7.57 23.77
N ALA A 81 -0.76 -6.71 24.65
CA ALA A 81 -2.16 -6.82 25.10
C ALA A 81 -3.15 -6.49 23.97
N GLU A 82 -2.86 -5.48 23.16
CA GLU A 82 -3.67 -5.10 22.01
C GLU A 82 -3.65 -6.18 20.92
N LEU A 83 -2.47 -6.73 20.63
CA LEU A 83 -2.32 -7.86 19.71
C LEU A 83 -3.17 -9.07 20.14
N LYS A 84 -3.12 -9.44 21.42
CA LYS A 84 -3.98 -10.52 21.96
C LYS A 84 -5.47 -10.20 21.81
N SER A 85 -5.89 -8.97 22.13
CA SER A 85 -7.28 -8.55 21.97
C SER A 85 -7.74 -8.62 20.52
N ARG A 86 -6.87 -8.24 19.57
CA ARG A 86 -7.14 -8.29 18.14
C ARG A 86 -7.26 -9.74 17.64
N HIS A 87 -6.36 -10.63 18.06
CA HIS A 87 -6.42 -12.05 17.69
C HIS A 87 -7.63 -12.78 18.30
N ASN A 88 -8.15 -12.32 19.43
CA ASN A 88 -9.38 -12.87 20.03
C ASN A 88 -10.65 -12.48 19.26
N ASN A 89 -10.58 -11.51 18.34
CA ASN A 89 -11.70 -11.20 17.46
C ASN A 89 -11.69 -12.18 16.26
N PRO A 90 -12.69 -13.07 16.12
CA PRO A 90 -12.68 -14.12 15.10
C PRO A 90 -12.69 -13.57 13.67
N VAL A 91 -13.32 -12.42 13.43
CA VAL A 91 -13.35 -11.77 12.11
C VAL A 91 -11.96 -11.26 11.74
N MET A 92 -11.27 -10.63 12.70
CA MET A 92 -9.91 -10.12 12.46
C MET A 92 -8.89 -11.25 12.30
N ALA A 93 -9.01 -12.31 13.11
CA ALA A 93 -8.16 -13.50 12.98
C ALA A 93 -8.30 -14.17 11.61
N ALA A 94 -9.54 -14.29 11.10
CA ALA A 94 -9.79 -14.82 9.76
C ALA A 94 -9.20 -13.94 8.65
N LEU A 95 -9.37 -12.61 8.76
CA LEU A 95 -8.79 -11.65 7.82
C LEU A 95 -7.26 -11.73 7.79
N GLU A 96 -6.61 -11.83 8.96
CA GLU A 96 -5.16 -11.95 9.07
C GLU A 96 -4.63 -13.27 8.52
N ALA A 97 -5.34 -14.38 8.75
CA ALA A 97 -4.99 -15.68 8.17
C ALA A 97 -5.07 -15.65 6.64
N GLY A 98 -6.13 -15.06 6.09
CA GLY A 98 -6.27 -14.86 4.64
C GLY A 98 -5.16 -13.98 4.07
N MET A 99 -4.85 -12.86 4.73
CA MET A 99 -3.78 -11.97 4.30
C MET A 99 -2.39 -12.63 4.40
N ARG A 100 -2.16 -13.50 5.40
CA ARG A 100 -0.93 -14.29 5.48
C ARG A 100 -0.79 -15.23 4.28
N GLY A 101 -1.85 -15.95 3.93
CA GLY A 101 -1.86 -16.81 2.73
C GLY A 101 -1.62 -16.02 1.45
N ALA A 102 -2.22 -14.83 1.33
CA ALA A 102 -1.97 -13.93 0.20
C ALA A 102 -0.50 -13.48 0.14
N VAL A 103 0.10 -13.14 1.29
CA VAL A 103 1.53 -12.76 1.39
C VAL A 103 2.43 -13.90 0.91
N ASP A 104 2.18 -15.13 1.33
CA ASP A 104 2.97 -16.29 0.91
C ASP A 104 2.86 -16.53 -0.62
N ALA A 105 1.70 -16.23 -1.22
CA ALA A 105 1.46 -16.29 -2.66
C ALA A 105 1.79 -15.00 -3.42
N GLY A 106 2.33 -13.98 -2.75
CA GLY A 106 2.56 -12.65 -3.32
C GLY A 106 3.73 -12.59 -4.31
N LEU A 107 4.02 -11.38 -4.78
CA LEU A 107 5.19 -11.13 -5.63
C LEU A 107 6.49 -11.47 -4.88
N PRO A 108 7.44 -12.19 -5.50
CA PRO A 108 8.77 -12.40 -4.92
C PRO A 108 9.51 -11.07 -4.68
N VAL A 109 10.24 -10.97 -3.57
CA VAL A 109 10.97 -9.73 -3.20
C VAL A 109 12.01 -9.33 -4.24
N ALA A 110 12.66 -10.31 -4.89
CA ALA A 110 13.64 -10.04 -5.93
C ALA A 110 12.99 -9.31 -7.12
N GLU A 111 11.83 -9.77 -7.58
CA GLU A 111 11.08 -9.11 -8.67
C GLU A 111 10.58 -7.72 -8.26
N LEU A 112 10.18 -7.53 -7.00
CA LEU A 112 9.88 -6.20 -6.49
C LEU A 112 11.10 -5.28 -6.57
N ALA A 113 12.29 -5.78 -6.17
CA ALA A 113 13.51 -4.99 -6.21
C ALA A 113 13.84 -4.58 -7.65
N ASP A 114 13.78 -5.50 -8.61
CA ASP A 114 14.02 -5.22 -10.03
C ASP A 114 13.09 -4.10 -10.52
N GLN A 115 11.79 -4.19 -10.25
CA GLN A 115 10.82 -3.16 -10.63
C GLN A 115 11.10 -1.79 -10.01
N VAL A 116 11.58 -1.76 -8.75
CA VAL A 116 11.95 -0.51 -8.06
C VAL A 116 13.18 0.12 -8.69
N PHE A 117 14.25 -0.67 -8.92
CA PHE A 117 15.47 -0.14 -9.54
C PHE A 117 15.24 0.33 -10.97
N ASP A 118 14.39 -0.37 -11.73
CA ASP A 118 13.95 0.04 -13.06
C ASP A 118 13.21 1.38 -13.04
N ALA A 119 12.31 1.60 -12.07
CA ALA A 119 11.59 2.86 -11.89
C ALA A 119 12.54 4.01 -11.51
N VAL A 120 13.51 3.74 -10.62
CA VAL A 120 14.57 4.69 -10.25
C VAL A 120 15.37 5.10 -11.49
N ALA A 121 15.81 4.13 -12.30
CA ALA A 121 16.60 4.39 -13.50
C ALA A 121 15.84 5.21 -14.56
N ARG A 122 14.51 5.09 -14.64
CA ARG A 122 13.66 5.89 -15.54
C ARG A 122 13.24 7.25 -14.97
N GLY A 123 13.46 7.50 -13.69
CA GLY A 123 12.95 8.70 -13.00
C GLY A 123 11.44 8.67 -12.77
N ASP A 124 10.85 7.48 -12.66
CA ASP A 124 9.41 7.34 -12.46
C ASP A 124 9.03 7.74 -11.01
N LEU A 125 8.06 8.65 -10.87
CA LEU A 125 7.53 9.02 -9.55
C LEU A 125 6.78 7.86 -8.88
N TYR A 126 6.10 7.01 -9.65
CA TYR A 126 5.27 5.93 -9.12
C TYR A 126 5.70 4.58 -9.67
N VAL A 127 5.77 3.58 -8.79
CA VAL A 127 5.90 2.16 -9.18
C VAL A 127 4.87 1.33 -8.41
N LEU A 128 4.18 0.42 -9.10
CA LEU A 128 3.04 -0.35 -8.58
C LEU A 128 3.28 -1.87 -8.60
N PRO A 129 4.29 -2.42 -7.88
CA PRO A 129 4.56 -3.85 -7.94
C PRO A 129 3.37 -4.67 -7.45
N ASN A 130 2.86 -5.58 -8.29
CA ASN A 130 1.72 -6.44 -7.96
C ASN A 130 0.44 -5.69 -7.53
N PHE A 131 0.21 -4.48 -8.05
CA PHE A 131 -1.00 -3.68 -7.84
C PHE A 131 -1.56 -3.13 -9.17
N THR A 132 -1.44 -3.92 -10.24
CA THR A 132 -1.79 -3.49 -11.61
C THR A 132 -3.04 -4.18 -12.15
N ASP A 133 -3.75 -4.95 -11.33
CA ASP A 133 -4.98 -5.62 -11.77
C ASP A 133 -6.11 -4.60 -12.02
N PRO A 134 -6.99 -4.84 -13.00
CA PRO A 134 -8.07 -3.91 -13.33
C PRO A 134 -9.02 -3.64 -12.16
N THR A 135 -9.29 -4.63 -11.31
CA THR A 135 -10.22 -4.47 -10.18
C THR A 135 -9.67 -3.46 -9.18
N SER A 136 -8.41 -3.60 -8.76
CA SER A 136 -7.74 -2.65 -7.87
C SER A 136 -7.71 -1.23 -8.44
N GLN A 137 -7.50 -1.10 -9.76
CA GLN A 137 -7.50 0.19 -10.44
C GLN A 137 -8.89 0.85 -10.47
N THR A 138 -9.95 0.09 -10.77
CA THR A 138 -11.33 0.60 -10.71
C THR A 138 -11.68 1.06 -9.30
N ILE A 139 -11.34 0.27 -8.28
CA ILE A 139 -11.53 0.63 -6.86
C ILE A 139 -10.82 1.94 -6.52
N ALA A 140 -9.57 2.10 -6.95
CA ALA A 140 -8.80 3.33 -6.73
C ALA A 140 -9.45 4.55 -7.39
N GLN A 141 -9.93 4.39 -8.63
CA GLN A 141 -10.61 5.45 -9.39
C GLN A 141 -11.93 5.86 -8.74
N ASP A 142 -12.74 4.89 -8.30
CA ASP A 142 -14.01 5.15 -7.61
C ASP A 142 -13.77 5.89 -6.29
N ILE A 143 -12.73 5.51 -5.54
CA ILE A 143 -12.33 6.21 -4.31
C ILE A 143 -11.92 7.65 -4.60
N ALA A 144 -11.07 7.87 -5.61
CA ALA A 144 -10.63 9.20 -6.01
C ALA A 144 -11.81 10.07 -6.47
N MET A 145 -12.69 9.53 -7.32
CA MET A 145 -13.88 10.21 -7.81
C MET A 145 -14.85 10.54 -6.66
N GLY A 146 -15.08 9.60 -5.75
CA GLY A 146 -15.91 9.81 -4.56
C GLY A 146 -15.42 10.97 -3.71
N ARG A 147 -14.12 11.01 -3.43
CA ARG A 147 -13.47 12.12 -2.71
C ARG A 147 -13.63 13.46 -3.45
N ALA A 148 -13.45 13.47 -4.77
CA ALA A 148 -13.54 14.68 -5.58
C ALA A 148 -14.98 15.21 -5.74
N THR A 149 -15.98 14.33 -5.65
CA THR A 149 -17.40 14.67 -5.87
C THR A 149 -18.24 14.69 -4.60
N ALA A 150 -17.63 14.46 -3.43
CA ALA A 150 -18.31 14.28 -2.16
C ALA A 150 -19.36 13.15 -2.18
N THR A 151 -19.10 12.07 -2.92
CA THR A 151 -19.93 10.87 -2.96
C THR A 151 -19.25 9.72 -2.24
N ASN A 152 -20.04 8.81 -1.65
CA ASN A 152 -19.51 7.65 -0.92
C ASN A 152 -19.41 6.43 -1.86
N PRO A 153 -18.19 5.99 -2.24
CA PRO A 153 -18.02 4.88 -3.18
C PRO A 153 -18.08 3.49 -2.52
N TYR A 154 -18.09 3.41 -1.19
CA TYR A 154 -17.97 2.15 -0.46
C TYR A 154 -19.25 1.29 -0.36
N PRO A 155 -20.50 1.79 -0.42
CA PRO A 155 -21.68 0.93 -0.25
C PRO A 155 -21.74 -0.27 -1.22
N PRO A 156 -21.47 -0.11 -2.53
CA PRO A 156 -21.39 -1.26 -3.45
C PRO A 156 -20.28 -2.24 -3.09
N MET A 157 -19.12 -1.75 -2.66
CA MET A 157 -17.97 -2.57 -2.28
C MET A 157 -18.27 -3.41 -1.03
N ILE A 158 -18.88 -2.78 -0.02
CA ILE A 158 -19.29 -3.44 1.22
C ILE A 158 -20.35 -4.51 0.89
N ALA A 159 -21.32 -4.20 0.02
CA ALA A 159 -22.32 -5.17 -0.40
C ALA A 159 -21.68 -6.40 -1.07
N ALA A 160 -20.68 -6.21 -1.94
CA ALA A 160 -19.94 -7.30 -2.57
C ALA A 160 -19.14 -8.13 -1.56
N MET A 161 -18.51 -7.50 -0.57
CA MET A 161 -17.75 -8.20 0.49
C MET A 161 -18.65 -9.04 1.42
N LEU A 162 -19.89 -8.61 1.64
CA LEU A 162 -20.85 -9.30 2.51
C LEU A 162 -21.74 -10.29 1.76
N ALA A 163 -21.64 -10.35 0.42
CA ALA A 163 -22.39 -11.31 -0.36
C ALA A 163 -21.94 -12.73 0.01
N PRO A 164 -22.88 -13.67 0.24
CA PRO A 164 -22.52 -15.07 0.43
C PRO A 164 -21.75 -15.55 -0.81
N ALA A 165 -20.67 -16.33 -0.60
CA ALA A 165 -19.96 -16.97 -1.69
C ALA A 165 -21.00 -17.75 -2.51
N THR A 166 -21.18 -17.38 -3.77
CA THR A 166 -22.06 -18.12 -4.68
C THR A 166 -21.54 -19.55 -4.74
N GLU A 167 -22.41 -20.52 -4.44
CA GLU A 167 -22.10 -21.94 -4.64
C GLU A 167 -21.54 -22.13 -6.06
N ASP A 168 -20.37 -22.75 -6.14
CA ASP A 168 -19.71 -23.11 -7.39
C ASP A 168 -20.72 -23.89 -8.25
N PRO A 169 -21.00 -23.50 -9.50
CA PRO A 169 -21.90 -24.28 -10.34
C PRO A 169 -21.23 -25.64 -10.62
N ALA A 170 -21.85 -26.69 -10.07
CA ALA A 170 -21.47 -28.09 -10.24
C ALA A 170 -21.43 -28.54 -11.71
#